data_AF-A0A1S9CP95-F1
#
_entry.id   AF-A0A1S9CP95-F1
#
_cell.length_a   1.000
_cell.length_b   1.000
_cell.length_c   1.000
_cell.angle_alpha   90.00
_cell.angle_beta   90.00
_cell.angle_gamma   90.00
#
_symmetry.space_group_name_H-M   'P 1'
#
loop_
_entity.id
_entity.type
_entity.pdbx_description
1 polymer ?
#
loop_
_entity_poly.entity_id
_entity_poly.type
_entity_poly.pdbx_seq_one_letter_code
_entity_poly.pdbx_strand_id
1 'polypeptide(L)' 'MNMYTIPPYRNKGIAKNLLEMAITFAQENGYHKIMLNSSPMGQPLYEHAGFSLIENEYELYV' A
#
# COMPACT_ATOMS: atom_id res chain seq x y z
N MET A 1 -2.34 7.58 -7.96
CA MET A 1 -1.68 6.27 -7.78
C MET A 1 -0.20 6.42 -8.11
N ASN A 2 0.69 6.22 -7.13
CA ASN A 2 2.12 6.53 -7.30
C ASN A 2 3.03 5.28 -7.27
N MET A 3 2.47 4.10 -7.00
CA MET A 3 3.20 2.83 -7.04
C MET A 3 3.09 2.23 -8.44
N TYR A 4 4.23 2.01 -9.10
CA TYR A 4 4.29 1.45 -10.45
C TYR A 4 5.54 0.59 -10.64
N THR A 5 5.40 -0.50 -11.38
CA THR A 5 6.52 -1.33 -11.83
C THR A 5 6.38 -1.56 -13.32
N ILE A 6 7.44 -1.24 -14.07
CA ILE A 6 7.48 -1.43 -15.53
C ILE A 6 7.22 -2.91 -15.90
N PRO A 7 6.49 -3.21 -16.99
CA PRO A 7 6.00 -4.55 -17.29
C PRO A 7 7.06 -5.68 -17.24
N PRO A 8 8.29 -5.50 -17.77
CA PRO A 8 9.32 -6.56 -17.74
C PRO A 8 9.82 -6.94 -16.33
N TYR A 9 9.46 -6.15 -15.32
CA TYR A 9 9.91 -6.30 -13.93
C TYR A 9 8.76 -6.61 -12.96
N ARG A 10 7.52 -6.78 -13.46
CA ARG A 10 6.37 -7.20 -12.64
C ARG A 10 6.54 -8.65 -12.18
N ASN A 11 5.83 -9.01 -11.10
CA ASN A 11 5.87 -10.34 -10.49
C ASN A 11 7.25 -10.78 -9.98
N LYS A 12 8.19 -9.84 -9.78
CA LYS A 12 9.53 -10.08 -9.20
C LYS A 12 9.65 -9.59 -7.75
N GLY A 13 8.54 -9.33 -7.06
CA GLY A 13 8.52 -8.85 -5.68
C GLY A 13 8.86 -7.36 -5.48
N ILE A 14 9.17 -6.60 -6.53
CA ILE A 14 9.62 -5.20 -6.41
C ILE A 14 8.59 -4.31 -5.70
N ALA A 15 7.33 -4.33 -6.16
CA ALA A 15 6.27 -3.53 -5.54
C ALA A 15 6.00 -3.94 -4.09
N LYS A 16 6.12 -5.23 -3.78
CA LYS A 16 5.98 -5.77 -2.43
C LYS A 16 7.10 -5.25 -1.52
N ASN A 17 8.35 -5.35 -1.94
CA ASN A 17 9.48 -4.87 -1.15
C ASN A 17 9.41 -3.35 -0.93
N LEU A 18 8.98 -2.59 -1.95
CA LEU A 18 8.76 -1.15 -1.82
C LEU A 18 7.67 -0.83 -0.79
N LEU A 19 6.56 -1.57 -0.82
CA LEU A 19 5.48 -1.42 0.15
C LEU A 19 5.93 -1.74 1.57
N GLU A 20 6.67 -2.84 1.76
CA GLU A 20 7.22 -3.24 3.06
C GLU A 20 8.15 -2.16 3.62
N MET A 21 9.05 -1.60 2.82
CA MET A 21 9.91 -0.48 3.25
C MET A 21 9.10 0.75 3.68
N ALA A 22 8.03 1.08 2.96
CA ALA A 22 7.16 2.21 3.31
C ALA A 22 6.40 1.96 4.63
N ILE A 23 5.93 0.73 4.87
CA ILE A 23 5.27 0.33 6.12
C ILE A 23 6.26 0.40 7.28
N THR A 24 7.47 -0.16 7.13
CA THR A 24 8.51 -0.11 8.15
C THR A 24 8.86 1.34 8.50
N PHE A 25 9.07 2.19 7.50
CA PHE A 25 9.32 3.62 7.73
C PHE A 25 8.18 4.26 8.52
N ALA A 26 6.93 3.97 8.17
CA ALA A 26 5.77 4.52 8.87
C ALA A 26 5.76 4.09 10.35
N GLN A 27 6.00 2.80 10.61
CA GLN A 27 6.05 2.24 11.97
C GLN A 27 7.19 2.85 12.81
N GLU A 28 8.39 2.94 12.25
CA GLU A 28 9.58 3.49 12.93
C GLU A 28 9.42 4.96 13.31
N ASN A 29 8.62 5.71 12.55
CA ASN A 29 8.35 7.12 12.80
C ASN A 29 7.07 7.36 13.61
N GLY A 30 6.46 6.30 14.17
CA GLY A 30 5.28 6.41 15.04
C GLY A 30 3.99 6.75 14.31
N TYR A 31 3.91 6.52 12.98
CA TYR A 31 2.66 6.66 12.26
C TYR A 31 1.76 5.43 12.50
N HIS A 32 0.48 5.69 12.75
CA HIS A 32 -0.49 4.65 13.12
C HIS A 32 -1.45 4.26 11.98
N LYS A 33 -1.44 5.00 10.86
CA LYS A 33 -2.37 4.78 9.75
C LYS A 33 -1.70 5.06 8.40
N ILE A 34 -1.92 4.16 7.45
CA ILE A 34 -1.53 4.32 6.04
C ILE A 34 -2.80 4.20 5.21
N MET A 35 -3.06 5.18 4.34
CA MET A 35 -4.19 5.17 3.41
C MET A 35 -3.67 5.24 1.98
N LEU A 36 -4.35 4.57 1.07
CA LEU A 36 -3.97 4.55 -0.34
C LEU A 36 -5.18 4.33 -1.24
N ASN A 37 -5.02 4.79 -2.48
CA ASN A 37 -5.92 4.49 -3.57
C ASN A 37 -5.31 3.37 -4.42
N SER A 38 -6.01 2.24 -4.53
CA SER A 38 -5.54 1.08 -5.29
C SER A 38 -6.07 1.05 -6.73
N SER A 39 -5.26 0.56 -7.67
CA SER A 39 -5.77 0.06 -8.95
C SER A 39 -6.33 -1.35 -8.77
N PRO A 40 -7.15 -1.83 -9.73
CA PRO A 40 -7.48 -3.26 -9.80
C PRO A 40 -6.25 -4.18 -9.77
N MET A 41 -5.14 -3.78 -10.41
CA MET A 41 -3.90 -4.56 -10.43
C MET A 41 -3.14 -4.53 -9.09
N GLY A 42 -3.21 -3.41 -8.36
CA GLY A 42 -2.55 -3.25 -7.06
C GLY A 42 -3.33 -3.85 -5.89
N GLN A 43 -4.63 -4.08 -6.05
CA GLN A 43 -5.52 -4.49 -4.96
C GLN A 43 -5.05 -5.78 -4.27
N PRO A 44 -4.68 -6.85 -5.00
CA PRO A 44 -4.21 -8.08 -4.36
C PRO A 44 -2.96 -7.83 -3.50
N LEU A 45 -2.04 -6.96 -3.95
CA LEU A 45 -0.83 -6.66 -3.19
C LEU A 45 -1.16 -6.02 -1.84
N TYR A 46 -2.08 -5.05 -1.82
CA TYR A 46 -2.44 -4.34 -0.60
C TYR A 46 -3.26 -5.24 0.35
N GLU A 47 -4.19 -6.05 -0.18
CA GLU A 47 -4.92 -7.02 0.64
C GLU A 47 -3.98 -8.04 1.32
N HIS A 48 -2.98 -8.55 0.58
CA HIS A 48 -1.97 -9.45 1.16
C HIS A 48 -1.09 -8.77 2.22
N ALA A 49 -0.90 -7.45 2.12
CA ALA A 49 -0.17 -6.66 3.11
C ALA A 49 -1.04 -6.27 4.33
N GLY A 50 -2.32 -6.68 4.36
CA GLY A 50 -3.23 -6.43 5.48
C GLY A 50 -4.06 -5.15 5.35
N PHE A 51 -4.01 -4.46 4.21
CA PHE A 51 -4.94 -3.35 3.96
C PHE A 51 -6.36 -3.90 3.76
N SER A 52 -7.31 -3.26 4.41
CA SER A 52 -8.73 -3.52 4.18
C SER A 52 -9.28 -2.47 3.23
N LEU A 53 -10.15 -2.90 2.29
CA LEU A 53 -10.90 -1.97 1.47
C LEU A 53 -11.83 -1.17 2.37
N ILE A 54 -11.76 0.16 2.29
CA ILE A 54 -12.72 1.05 2.91
C ILE A 54 -13.56 1.61 1.76
N GLU A 55 -14.84 1.24 1.70
CA GLU A 55 -15.78 1.84 0.74
C GLU A 55 -16.09 3.28 1.18
N ASN A 56 -16.00 4.24 0.23
CA ASN A 56 -16.45 5.63 0.34
C ASN A 56 -15.97 6.36 1.63
N GLU A 57 -14.77 6.95 1.56
CA GLU A 57 -14.13 7.69 2.65
C GLU A 57 -15.05 8.72 3.36
N TYR A 58 -15.09 8.68 4.70
CA TYR A 58 -15.09 9.85 5.59
C TYR A 58 -14.32 9.51 6.89
N GLU A 59 -13.78 10.54 7.53
CA GLU A 59 -12.67 10.51 8.50
C GLU A 59 -13.06 10.93 9.95
N LEU A 60 -12.04 11.08 10.84
CA LEU A 60 -11.98 11.64 12.22
C LEU A 60 -12.00 10.58 13.37
N TYR A 61 -11.18 10.60 14.43
CA TYR A 61 -10.58 11.68 15.24
C TYR A 61 -9.12 11.41 15.66
N VAL A 62 -8.48 12.53 16.01
CA VAL A 62 -7.16 12.77 16.64
C VAL A 62 -6.91 12.00 17.93
#